data_AF-A0A2S4A0Z4-F1
#
_entry.id   AF-A0A2S4A0Z4-F1
#
_cell.length_a   1.000
_cell.length_b   1.000
_cell.length_c   1.000
_cell.angle_alpha   90.00
_cell.angle_beta   90.00
_cell.angle_gamma   90.00
#
_symmetry.space_group_name_H-M   'P 1'
#
loop_
_entity.id
_entity.type
_entity.pdbx_description
1 polymer ?
#
loop_
_entity_poly.entity_id
_entity_poly.type
_entity_poly.pdbx_seq_one_letter_code
_entity_poly.pdbx_strand_id
1 'polypeptide(L)' 'MIPAEPLLTVTKGDPTPEELAAVTAVVLALQVGAGESEAKTPSRHWARRTLLKLPPKPGAGAWRRSGR' A
#
# COMPACT_ATOMS: atom_id res chain seq x y z
N MET A 1 9.22 -6.96 -29.06
CA MET A 1 7.94 -6.95 -28.31
C MET A 1 8.30 -6.76 -26.85
N ILE A 2 8.03 -5.59 -26.26
CA ILE A 2 8.31 -5.34 -24.84
C ILE A 2 7.18 -6.03 -24.06
N PRO A 3 7.47 -6.94 -23.11
CA PRO A 3 6.43 -7.54 -22.30
C PRO A 3 5.73 -6.45 -21.47
N ALA A 4 4.41 -6.55 -21.33
CA ALA A 4 3.67 -5.67 -20.45
C ALA A 4 4.22 -5.77 -19.02
N GLU A 5 4.26 -4.65 -18.30
CA GLU A 5 4.71 -4.64 -16.91
C GLU A 5 3.82 -5.57 -16.06
N PRO A 6 4.42 -6.42 -15.20
CA PRO A 6 3.66 -7.36 -14.39
C PRO A 6 2.83 -6.64 -13.32
N LEU A 7 1.59 -7.07 -13.11
CA LEU A 7 0.68 -6.48 -12.11
C LEU A 7 1.23 -6.59 -10.67
N LEU A 8 1.90 -7.71 -10.35
CA LEU A 8 2.51 -7.99 -9.07
C LEU A 8 3.67 -8.97 -9.25
N THR A 9 4.71 -8.86 -8.42
CA THR A 9 5.91 -9.71 -8.45
C THR A 9 6.18 -10.28 -7.05
N VAL A 10 6.43 -11.59 -6.97
CA VAL A 10 6.82 -12.26 -5.72
C VAL A 10 8.33 -12.12 -5.53
N THR A 11 8.75 -11.34 -4.55
CA THR A 11 10.19 -11.12 -4.26
C THR A 11 10.76 -12.11 -3.27
N LYS A 12 9.91 -12.82 -2.51
CA LYS A 12 10.30 -13.80 -1.50
C LYS A 12 9.17 -14.81 -1.26
N GLY A 13 9.54 -16.08 -1.03
CA GLY A 13 8.62 -17.19 -0.76
C GLY A 13 8.17 -17.91 -2.04
N ASP A 14 7.42 -18.99 -1.86
CA ASP A 14 6.82 -19.78 -2.94
C ASP A 14 5.32 -19.97 -2.63
N PRO A 15 4.49 -18.96 -2.93
CA PRO A 15 3.07 -18.98 -2.60
C PRO A 15 2.33 -20.01 -3.45
N THR A 16 1.29 -20.62 -2.88
CA THR A 16 0.48 -21.53 -3.67
C THR A 16 -0.34 -20.77 -4.73
N PRO A 17 -0.80 -21.44 -5.80
CA PRO A 17 -1.64 -20.81 -6.82
C PRO A 17 -2.90 -20.15 -6.23
N GLU A 18 -3.48 -20.74 -5.18
CA GLU A 18 -4.67 -20.24 -4.50
C GLU A 18 -4.37 -18.95 -3.73
N GLU A 19 -3.23 -18.87 -3.06
CA GLU A 19 -2.79 -17.66 -2.35
C GLU A 19 -2.54 -16.50 -3.32
N LEU A 20 -1.90 -16.79 -4.47
CA LEU A 20 -1.70 -15.81 -5.54
C LEU A 20 -3.03 -15.31 -6.12
N ALA A 21 -3.98 -16.22 -6.36
CA ALA A 21 -5.30 -15.87 -6.84
C ALA A 21 -6.05 -14.98 -5.85
N ALA A 22 -5.98 -15.29 -4.55
CA ALA A 22 -6.64 -14.51 -3.50
C ALA A 22 -6.11 -13.07 -3.44
N VAL A 23 -4.79 -12.88 -3.45
CA VAL A 23 -4.18 -11.53 -3.45
C VAL A 23 -4.56 -10.76 -4.71
N THR A 24 -4.52 -11.42 -5.87
CA THR A 24 -4.89 -10.79 -7.15
C THR A 24 -6.34 -10.33 -7.15
N ALA A 25 -7.27 -11.16 -6.65
CA ALA A 25 -8.67 -10.81 -6.54
C ALA A 25 -8.89 -9.57 -5.65
N VAL A 26 -8.17 -9.46 -4.53
CA VAL A 26 -8.24 -8.27 -3.65
C VAL A 26 -7.71 -7.02 -4.35
N VAL A 27 -6.58 -7.12 -5.06
CA VAL A 27 -6.02 -5.98 -5.82
C VAL A 27 -7.01 -5.49 -6.87
N LEU A 28 -7.62 -6.39 -7.63
CA LEU A 28 -8.63 -6.05 -8.64
C LEU A 28 -9.88 -5.42 -7.99
N ALA A 29 -10.36 -5.96 -6.87
CA ALA A 29 -11.51 -5.39 -6.15
C ALA A 29 -11.23 -3.96 -5.66
N LEU A 30 -10.02 -3.69 -5.17
CA LEU A 30 -9.61 -2.35 -4.74
C LEU A 30 -9.50 -1.35 -5.91
N GLN A 31 -9.07 -1.82 -7.10
CA GLN A 31 -9.03 -0.98 -8.30
C GLN A 31 -10.43 -0.58 -8.77
N VAL A 32 -11.40 -1.49 -8.67
CA VAL A 32 -12.80 -1.22 -9.03
C VAL A 32 -13.48 -0.29 -8.01
N GLY A 33 -13.14 -0.41 -6.72
CA GLY A 33 -13.71 0.39 -5.63
C GLY A 33 -13.05 1.74 -5.37
N ALA A 34 -12.09 2.19 -6.20
CA ALA A 34 -11.35 3.44 -6.02
C ALA A 34 -12.15 4.72 -6.39
N GLY A 35 -13.47 4.62 -6.60
CA GLY A 35 -14.37 5.76 -6.71
C GLY A 35 -14.63 6.39 -5.34
N GLU A 36 -14.17 7.64 -5.19
CA GLU A 36 -14.54 8.57 -4.10
C GLU A 36 -14.23 8.11 -2.66
N SER A 37 -12.95 7.90 -2.35
CA SER A 37 -12.51 8.19 -0.98
C SER A 37 -12.33 9.70 -0.85
N GLU A 38 -13.24 10.34 -0.13
CA GLU A 38 -13.15 11.76 0.22
C GLU A 38 -11.78 12.05 0.83
N ALA A 39 -10.99 12.88 0.14
CA ALA A 39 -9.61 13.17 0.51
C ALA A 39 -9.61 13.91 1.85
N LYS A 40 -9.50 13.15 2.94
CA LYS A 40 -9.40 13.72 4.28
C LYS A 40 -8.16 14.61 4.31
N THR A 41 -8.37 15.91 4.54
CA THR A 41 -7.31 16.92 4.57
C THR A 41 -6.12 16.39 5.38
N PRO A 42 -4.92 16.26 4.78
CA PRO A 42 -3.80 15.63 5.44
C PRO A 42 -3.46 16.43 6.71
N SER A 43 -3.60 15.80 7.87
CA SER A 43 -3.39 16.48 9.14
C SER A 43 -1.96 17.03 9.22
N ARG A 44 -1.78 18.34 9.43
CA ARG A 44 -0.44 18.99 9.48
C ARG A 44 0.47 18.45 10.60
N HIS A 45 -0.06 17.57 11.45
CA HIS A 45 0.70 16.88 12.50
C HIS A 45 1.90 16.08 11.96
N TRP A 46 1.82 15.53 10.74
CA TRP A 46 2.94 14.77 10.18
C TRP A 46 4.14 15.67 9.83
N ALA A 47 3.89 16.77 9.12
CA ALA A 47 4.93 17.70 8.66
C ALA A 47 5.68 18.29 9.87
N ARG A 48 4.93 18.65 10.91
CA ARG A 48 5.48 19.10 12.19
C ARG A 48 6.38 18.05 12.83
N ARG A 49 6.00 16.77 12.81
CA ARG A 49 6.81 15.69 13.43
C ARG A 49 8.09 15.40 12.66
N THR A 50 8.05 15.47 11.33
CA THR A 50 9.23 15.31 10.48
C THR A 50 10.23 16.45 10.72
N LEU A 51 9.75 17.70 10.76
CA LEU A 51 10.58 18.87 11.07
C LEU A 51 11.25 18.76 12.45
N LEU A 52 10.56 18.14 13.42
CA LEU A 52 11.07 17.90 14.77
C LEU A 52 11.89 16.60 14.91
N LYS A 53 12.15 15.87 13.81
CA LYS A 53 12.88 14.59 13.79
C LYS A 53 12.39 13.57 14.85
N LEU A 54 11.08 13.55 15.10
CA LEU A 54 10.52 12.67 16.12
C LEU A 54 10.51 11.21 15.65
N PRO A 55 10.78 10.24 16.55
CA PRO A 55 10.75 8.82 16.19
C PRO A 55 9.35 8.40 15.71
N PRO A 56 9.25 7.43 14.79
CA PRO A 56 7.96 6.95 14.31
C PRO A 56 7.15 6.37 15.47
N LYS A 57 5.88 6.78 15.59
CA LYS A 57 4.99 6.17 16.59
C LYS A 57 4.60 4.76 16.11
N PRO A 58 4.84 3.70 16.91
CA PRO A 58 4.26 2.39 16.64
C PRO A 58 2.74 2.47 16.82
N GLY A 59 1.99 1.68 16.03
CA GLY A 59 0.53 1.64 16.10
C GLY A 59 -0.13 1.28 14.78
N ALA A 60 -1.46 1.07 14.84
CA ALA A 60 -2.26 0.76 13.67
C ALA A 60 -2.06 1.82 12.56
N GLY A 61 -1.78 1.36 11.33
CA GLY A 61 -1.52 2.23 10.19
C GLY A 61 -0.08 2.75 10.08
N ALA A 62 0.83 2.44 11.02
CA ALA A 62 2.24 2.81 10.94
C ALA A 62 2.95 2.28 9.66
N TRP A 63 2.54 1.10 9.21
CA TRP A 63 3.04 0.39 8.03
C TRP A 63 2.70 1.08 6.70
N ARG A 64 1.63 1.88 6.65
CA ARG A 64 1.25 2.66 5.44
C ARG A 64 2.34 3.67 5.03
N ARG A 65 3.31 3.93 5.92
CA ARG A 65 4.45 4.83 5.70
C ARG A 65 5.64 4.17 5.00
N SER A 66 5.67 2.85 4.86
CA SER A 66 6.80 2.12 4.28
C SER A 66 6.66 1.82 2.78
N GLY A 67 5.48 2.05 2.19
CA GLY A 67 5.19 1.71 0.80
C GLY A 67 5.47 2.81 -0.22
N ARG A 68 6.51 3.63 -0.02
CA ARG A 68 6.96 4.62 -1.00
C ARG A 68 8.41 4.37 -1.38
#